data_AF-A0A013XWN4-F1
#
_entry.id   AF-A0A013XWN4-F1
#
_cell.length_a   1.000
_cell.length_b   1.000
_cell.length_c   1.000
_cell.angle_alpha   90.00
_cell.angle_beta   90.00
_cell.angle_gamma   90.00
#
_symmetry.space_group_name_H-M   'P 1'
#
loop_
_entity.id
_entity.type
_entity.pdbx_description
1 polymer ?
#
loop_
_entity_poly.entity_id
_entity_poly.type
_entity_poly.pdbx_seq_one_letter_code
_entity_poly.pdbx_strand_id
1 'polypeptide(L)' 'MRADLERWAEALAVEREHGANAGDFIAERVRMLALAGDQAGVVRWLDIATRLDQLLDASAMAH' A
#
# COMPACT_ATOMS: atom_id res chain seq x y z
N MET A 1 -6.57 -13.58 -9.00
CA MET A 1 -5.38 -13.68 -9.88
C MET A 1 -4.95 -12.34 -10.49
N ARG A 2 -5.71 -11.68 -11.39
CA ARG A 2 -5.30 -10.35 -11.91
C ARG A 2 -5.34 -9.25 -10.85
N ALA A 3 -6.42 -9.17 -10.08
CA ALA A 3 -6.58 -8.17 -9.02
C ALA A 3 -5.47 -8.24 -7.95
N ASP A 4 -5.06 -9.45 -7.56
CA ASP A 4 -3.94 -9.66 -6.63
C ASP A 4 -2.62 -9.13 -7.19
N LEU A 5 -2.30 -9.47 -8.45
CA LEU A 5 -1.08 -9.00 -9.11
C LEU A 5 -1.09 -7.46 -9.26
N GLU A 6 -2.25 -6.87 -9.52
CA GLU A 6 -2.42 -5.40 -9.53
C GLU A 6 -2.19 -4.79 -8.14
N ARG A 7 -2.64 -5.44 -7.05
CA ARG A 7 -2.35 -4.95 -5.68
C ARG A 7 -0.84 -4.99 -5.39
N TRP A 8 -0.16 -6.06 -5.78
CA TRP A 8 1.29 -6.18 -5.64
C TRP A 8 2.06 -5.15 -6.46
N ALA A 9 1.65 -4.92 -7.70
CA ALA A 9 2.25 -3.91 -8.57
C ALA A 9 2.09 -2.49 -7.98
N GLU A 10 0.93 -2.20 -7.39
CA GLU A 10 0.70 -0.91 -6.73
C GLU A 10 1.49 -0.74 -5.44
N ALA A 11 1.58 -1.78 -4.61
CA ALA A 11 2.42 -1.74 -3.41
C ALA A 11 3.89 -1.51 -3.77
N LEU A 12 4.39 -2.19 -4.80
CA LEU A 12 5.76 -2.01 -5.29
C LEU A 12 5.97 -0.61 -5.90
N ALA A 13 4.98 -0.07 -6.62
CA ALA A 13 5.07 1.29 -7.15
C ALA A 13 5.17 2.33 -6.02
N VAL A 14 4.34 2.18 -4.97
CA VAL A 14 4.35 3.04 -3.79
C VAL A 14 5.69 2.95 -3.03
N GLU A 15 6.22 1.73 -2.85
CA GLU A 15 7.55 1.54 -2.25
C GLU A 15 8.64 2.24 -3.06
N ARG A 16 8.64 2.08 -4.38
CA ARG A 16 9.66 2.68 -5.26
C ARG A 16 9.58 4.21 -5.33
N GLU A 17 8.39 4.78 -5.24
CA GLU A 17 8.18 6.22 -5.31
C GLU A 17 8.49 6.92 -3.98
N HIS A 18 8.11 6.32 -2.85
CA HIS A 18 8.17 6.97 -1.53
C HIS A 18 9.24 6.39 -0.59
N GLY A 19 9.81 5.22 -0.90
CA GLY A 19 10.84 4.56 -0.10
C GLY A 19 10.41 4.39 1.35
N ALA A 20 11.23 4.87 2.27
CA ALA A 20 10.96 4.85 3.72
C ALA A 20 9.64 5.55 4.11
N ASN A 21 9.15 6.49 3.31
CA ASN A 21 7.91 7.23 3.57
C ASN A 21 6.66 6.56 2.97
N ALA A 22 6.78 5.37 2.37
CA ALA A 22 5.67 4.67 1.73
C ALA A 22 4.50 4.40 2.69
N GLY A 23 4.79 4.06 3.95
CA GLY A 23 3.78 3.87 5.00
C GLY A 23 3.00 5.15 5.31
N ASP A 24 3.70 6.27 5.48
CA ASP A 24 3.07 7.58 5.76
C ASP A 24 2.19 8.04 4.59
N PHE A 25 2.65 7.82 3.36
CA PHE A 25 1.87 8.11 2.17
C PHE A 25 0.56 7.30 2.16
N ILE A 26 0.60 5.99 2.37
CA ILE A 26 -0.61 5.15 2.41
C ILE A 26 -1.55 5.60 3.53
N ALA A 27 -1.03 5.91 4.72
CA ALA A 27 -1.83 6.37 5.85
C ALA A 27 -2.59 7.66 5.51
N GLU A 28 -1.93 8.61 4.83
CA GLU A 28 -2.57 9.85 4.39
C GLU A 28 -3.61 9.62 3.30
N ARG A 29 -3.34 8.71 2.34
CA ARG A 29 -4.33 8.32 1.32
C ARG A 29 -5.59 7.72 1.95
N VAL A 30 -5.43 6.82 2.92
CA VAL A 30 -6.56 6.21 3.66
C VAL A 30 -7.35 7.28 4.41
N ARG A 31 -6.67 8.19 5.11
CA ARG A 31 -7.31 9.31 5.82
C ARG A 31 -8.17 10.16 4.90
N MET A 32 -7.63 10.57 3.74
CA MET A 32 -8.36 11.40 2.78
C MET A 32 -9.63 10.70 2.25
N LEU A 33 -9.54 9.40 1.95
CA LEU A 33 -10.68 8.63 1.46
C LEU A 33 -11.76 8.43 2.54
N ALA A 34 -11.33 8.17 3.78
CA ALA A 34 -12.25 8.08 4.92
C ALA A 34 -13.01 9.40 5.15
N LEU A 35 -12.32 10.54 5.07
CA LEU A 35 -12.94 11.86 5.18
C LEU A 35 -13.92 12.15 4.02
N ALA A 36 -13.65 11.63 2.83
CA ALA A 36 -14.54 11.72 1.68
C ALA A 36 -15.72 10.74 1.74
N GLY A 37 -15.75 9.82 2.72
CA GLY A 37 -16.76 8.76 2.81
C GLY A 37 -16.58 7.62 1.80
N ASP A 38 -15.42 7.54 1.11
CA ASP A 38 -15.13 6.50 0.14
C ASP A 38 -14.59 5.24 0.83
N GLN A 39 -15.51 4.43 1.33
CA GLN A 39 -15.17 3.19 2.03
C GLN A 39 -14.54 2.14 1.09
N ALA A 40 -14.91 2.11 -0.19
CA ALA A 40 -14.34 1.18 -1.16
C ALA A 40 -12.88 1.53 -1.45
N GLY A 41 -12.58 2.81 -1.59
CA GLY A 41 -11.23 3.33 -1.68
C GLY A 41 -10.39 2.99 -0.45
N VAL A 42 -10.93 3.20 0.76
CA VAL A 42 -10.24 2.84 2.02
C VAL A 42 -9.84 1.36 2.04
N VAL A 43 -10.78 0.45 1.76
CA VAL A 43 -10.50 -1.00 1.75
C VAL A 43 -9.39 -1.34 0.75
N ARG A 44 -9.46 -0.77 -0.46
CA ARG A 44 -8.44 -0.97 -1.50
C ARG A 44 -7.05 -0.51 -1.06
N TRP A 45 -6.94 0.62 -0.38
CA TRP A 45 -5.65 1.13 0.10
C TRP A 45 -5.10 0.36 1.30
N LEU A 46 -5.97 -0.15 2.18
CA LEU A 46 -5.56 -1.07 3.25
C LEU A 46 -5.02 -2.40 2.69
N ASP A 47 -5.60 -2.88 1.59
CA ASP A 47 -5.07 -4.05 0.88
C ASP A 47 -3.65 -3.78 0.35
N ILE A 48 -3.39 -2.59 -0.22
CA ILE A 48 -2.07 -2.18 -0.68
C ILE A 48 -1.09 -2.10 0.50
N ALA A 49 -1.52 -1.52 1.63
CA ALA A 49 -0.72 -1.45 2.87
C ALA A 49 -0.24 -2.84 3.29
N THR A 50 -1.13 -3.83 3.29
CA THR A 50 -0.81 -5.22 3.65
C THR A 50 0.25 -5.82 2.72
N ARG A 51 0.25 -5.49 1.42
CA ARG A 51 1.28 -5.99 0.48
C ARG A 51 2.58 -5.22 0.63
N LEU A 52 2.53 -3.93 0.94
CA LEU A 52 3.72 -3.14 1.25
C LEU A 52 4.45 -3.71 2.48
N ASP A 53 3.72 -4.03 3.55
CA ASP A 53 4.31 -4.66 4.74
C ASP A 53 5.01 -5.97 4.37
N GLN A 54 4.38 -6.81 3.55
CA GLN A 54 4.99 -8.06 3.06
C GLN A 54 6.23 -7.83 2.19
N LEU A 55 6.26 -6.78 1.36
CA LEU A 55 7.44 -6.42 0.56
C LEU A 55 8.60 -5.97 1.46
N LEU A 56 8.32 -5.14 2.46
CA LEU A 56 9.32 -4.61 3.39
C LEU A 56 9.88 -5.72 4.27
N ASP A 57 9.03 -6.61 4.78
CA ASP A 57 9.45 -7.79 5.54
C ASP A 57 10.35 -8.69 4.69
N ALA A 58 9.96 -9.00 3.45
CA ALA A 58 10.76 -9.82 2.54
C ALA A 58 12.11 -9.16 2.20
N SER A 59 12.15 -7.83 2.04
CA SER A 59 13.37 -7.07 1.80
C SER A 59 14.31 -7.06 3.02
N ALA A 60 13.75 -6.94 4.23
CA ALA A 60 14.50 -7.00 5.48
C ALA A 60 15.10 -8.40 5.73
N MET A 61 14.41 -9.47 5.33
CA MET A 61 14.92 -10.85 5.45
C MET A 61 16.02 -11.19 4.43
N ALA A 62 16.22 -10.36 3.40
CA ALA A 62 17.22 -10.58 2.35
C ALA A 62 18.60 -9.95 2.67
N HIS A 63 18.71 -9.16 3.74
CA HIS A 63 19.95 -8.56 4.26
C HIS A 63 20.44 -9.29 5.52
#